data_AF-A0A0C3GD02-F1
#
_entry.id   AF-A0A0C3GD02-F1
#
_cell.length_a   1.000
_cell.length_b   1.000
_cell.length_c   1.000
_cell.angle_alpha   90.00
_cell.angle_beta   90.00
_cell.angle_gamma   90.00
#
_symmetry.space_group_name_H-M   'P 1'
#
loop_
_entity.id
_entity.type
_entity.pdbx_description
1 polymer ?
#
loop_
_entity_poly.entity_id
_entity_poly.type
_entity_poly.pdbx_seq_one_letter_code
_entity_poly.pdbx_strand_id
1 'polypeptide(L)'
;MRKNNQPKQVKACTLERRQRHGLLSNNEPSSNDEDERAKRKILDAKARKAENQRRYYQKNKEAQQEKGRERSARNQLRATQQIWSPTSDNEYDIQDTSNFDPIPTATAVACPDTPLDLAHRHESPPVTNSDPTPHFAHQDDAINARQSFHVNLPDIEGDLDPVNFREWKQWSPPRRIAAIRRWVIHAIHRYGPVECWGEDLGQEWNDVRKGDMLAMHYWLDGAKARIKMVRKALSYLECAMEGELSTGVQEWPDLYAQSHQLSGQLWIAILSIQSRLDCMILGHP
;
A
#
# COMPACT_ATOMS: atom_id res chain seq x y z
N MET A 1 -0.91 -7.96 41.01
CA MET A 1 -1.77 -8.59 39.98
C MET A 1 -2.36 -9.89 40.54
N ARG A 2 -3.65 -9.91 40.88
CA ARG A 2 -4.34 -11.10 41.45
C ARG A 2 -4.83 -12.00 40.31
N LYS A 3 -4.33 -13.24 40.26
CA LYS A 3 -4.79 -14.25 39.29
C LYS A 3 -6.13 -14.82 39.76
N ASN A 4 -7.22 -14.48 39.07
CA ASN A 4 -8.53 -15.06 39.27
C ASN A 4 -8.55 -16.50 38.73
N ASN A 5 -8.50 -17.48 39.63
CA ASN A 5 -8.78 -18.87 39.34
C ASN A 5 -10.30 -19.06 39.24
N GLN A 6 -10.84 -19.21 38.03
CA GLN A 6 -12.21 -19.68 37.87
C GLN A 6 -12.26 -21.22 37.79
N PRO A 7 -13.22 -21.86 38.49
CA PRO A 7 -13.37 -23.32 38.49
C PRO A 7 -13.93 -23.80 37.15
N LYS A 8 -13.24 -24.80 36.57
CA LYS A 8 -13.68 -25.51 35.35
C LYS A 8 -14.94 -26.31 35.67
N GLN A 9 -16.06 -25.95 35.04
CA GLN A 9 -17.27 -26.76 35.09
C GLN A 9 -17.08 -28.06 34.29
N VAL A 10 -17.18 -29.18 35.00
CA VAL A 10 -17.19 -30.53 34.44
C VAL A 10 -18.60 -30.80 33.91
N LYS A 11 -18.74 -30.90 32.59
CA LYS A 11 -20.01 -31.26 31.96
C LYS A 11 -20.29 -32.75 32.20
N ALA A 12 -21.33 -33.02 32.98
CA ALA A 12 -21.89 -34.35 33.17
C ALA A 12 -22.39 -34.90 31.82
N CYS A 13 -21.84 -36.03 31.40
CA CYS A 13 -22.27 -36.78 30.22
C CYS A 13 -23.32 -37.79 30.67
N THR A 14 -24.60 -37.47 30.44
CA THR A 14 -25.73 -38.34 30.77
C THR A 14 -25.79 -39.49 29.77
N LEU A 15 -25.35 -40.67 30.20
CA LEU A 15 -25.35 -41.90 29.42
C LEU A 15 -26.75 -42.56 29.54
N GLU A 16 -27.69 -42.19 28.67
CA GLU A 16 -28.97 -42.90 28.58
C GLU A 16 -28.79 -44.27 27.91
N ARG A 17 -28.80 -45.29 28.76
CA ARG A 17 -28.78 -46.72 28.42
C ARG A 17 -30.17 -47.15 27.94
N ARG A 18 -30.45 -47.02 26.65
CA ARG A 18 -31.65 -47.61 26.03
C ARG A 18 -31.41 -49.09 25.71
N GLN A 19 -31.95 -49.96 26.57
CA GLN A 19 -32.22 -51.35 26.25
C GLN A 19 -33.30 -51.41 25.16
N ARG A 20 -33.00 -52.02 24.03
CA ARG A 20 -34.03 -52.51 23.09
C ARG A 20 -33.80 -54.00 22.88
N HIS A 21 -34.79 -54.76 23.34
CA HIS A 21 -34.93 -56.19 23.10
C HIS A 21 -35.20 -56.46 21.61
N GLY A 22 -34.83 -57.66 21.21
CA GLY A 22 -34.66 -58.08 19.83
C GLY A 22 -35.95 -58.35 19.07
N LEU A 23 -35.80 -58.28 17.74
CA LEU A 23 -36.47 -59.13 16.78
C LEU A 23 -35.39 -59.53 15.78
N LEU A 24 -34.91 -60.76 15.91
CA LEU A 24 -33.94 -61.38 14.99
C LEU A 24 -34.66 -61.68 13.68
N SER A 25 -34.60 -60.73 12.74
CA SER A 25 -34.95 -60.96 11.34
C SER A 25 -33.69 -61.39 10.60
N ASN A 26 -33.64 -62.66 10.20
CA ASN A 26 -32.57 -63.26 9.39
C ASN A 26 -32.70 -62.82 7.92
N ASN A 27 -32.59 -61.52 7.65
CA ASN A 27 -32.29 -61.05 6.32
C ASN A 27 -30.77 -60.95 6.22
N GLU A 28 -30.15 -61.88 5.50
CA GLU A 28 -28.74 -61.77 5.14
C GLU A 28 -28.52 -60.42 4.45
N PRO A 29 -27.66 -59.55 5.01
CA PRO A 29 -27.39 -58.26 4.40
C PRO A 29 -26.75 -58.50 3.04
N SER A 30 -27.41 -58.02 1.99
CA SER A 30 -26.88 -57.98 0.65
C SER A 30 -25.48 -57.34 0.69
N SER A 31 -24.49 -57.96 0.08
CA SER A 31 -23.08 -57.51 0.04
C SER A 31 -22.91 -56.03 -0.33
N ASN A 32 -23.89 -55.43 -1.01
CA ASN A 32 -23.89 -54.01 -1.38
C ASN A 32 -24.18 -53.07 -0.18
N ASP A 33 -24.88 -53.52 0.85
CA ASP A 33 -25.23 -52.71 2.02
C ASP A 33 -24.03 -52.51 2.97
N GLU A 34 -23.09 -53.44 3.01
CA GLU A 34 -21.87 -53.30 3.81
C GLU A 34 -20.92 -52.27 3.21
N ASP A 35 -20.74 -52.28 1.89
CA ASP A 35 -19.91 -51.31 1.18
C ASP A 35 -20.45 -49.88 1.33
N GLU A 36 -21.77 -49.69 1.22
CA GLU A 36 -22.39 -48.39 1.43
C GLU A 36 -22.26 -47.90 2.88
N ARG A 37 -22.32 -48.79 3.86
CA ARG A 37 -22.03 -48.44 5.27
C ARG A 37 -20.56 -48.06 5.47
N ALA A 38 -19.63 -48.75 4.83
CA ALA A 38 -18.20 -48.43 4.91
C ALA A 38 -17.90 -47.06 4.30
N LYS A 39 -18.45 -46.75 3.12
CA LYS A 39 -18.31 -45.44 2.47
C LYS A 39 -18.87 -44.31 3.34
N ARG A 40 -20.06 -44.49 3.94
CA ARG A 40 -20.66 -43.51 4.85
C ARG A 40 -19.78 -43.24 6.07
N LYS A 41 -19.21 -44.29 6.69
CA LYS A 41 -18.27 -44.13 7.82
C LYS A 41 -17.03 -43.32 7.43
N ILE A 42 -16.48 -43.51 6.23
CA ILE A 42 -15.32 -42.76 5.74
C ILE A 42 -15.67 -41.28 5.52
N LEU A 43 -16.84 -41.01 4.93
CA LEU A 43 -17.31 -39.63 4.70
C LEU A 43 -17.55 -38.90 6.02
N ASP A 44 -18.19 -39.55 6.99
CA ASP A 44 -18.41 -38.99 8.33
C ASP A 44 -17.08 -38.69 9.05
N ALA A 45 -16.09 -39.59 8.94
CA ALA A 45 -14.77 -39.37 9.53
C ALA A 45 -14.07 -38.16 8.88
N LYS A 46 -14.16 -38.01 7.55
CA LYS A 46 -13.62 -36.84 6.83
C LYS A 46 -14.32 -35.55 7.25
N ALA A 47 -15.64 -35.55 7.37
CA ALA A 47 -16.43 -34.39 7.81
C ALA A 47 -16.03 -33.94 9.22
N ARG A 48 -15.92 -34.87 10.17
CA ARG A 48 -15.47 -34.58 11.55
C ARG A 48 -14.07 -34.00 11.60
N LYS A 49 -13.15 -34.52 10.77
CA LYS A 49 -11.77 -34.00 10.68
C LYS A 49 -11.74 -32.57 10.15
N ALA A 50 -12.51 -32.28 9.10
CA ALA A 50 -12.61 -30.94 8.52
C ALA A 50 -13.24 -29.93 9.51
N GLU A 51 -14.27 -30.34 10.26
CA GLU A 51 -14.88 -29.47 11.27
C GLU A 51 -13.93 -29.16 12.43
N ASN A 52 -13.21 -30.17 12.93
CA ASN A 52 -12.19 -29.94 13.97
C ASN A 52 -11.08 -29.00 13.50
N GLN A 53 -10.65 -29.10 12.24
CA GLN A 53 -9.69 -28.15 11.67
C GLN A 53 -10.27 -26.73 11.63
N ARG A 54 -11.51 -26.54 11.15
CA ARG A 54 -12.16 -25.22 11.16
C ARG A 54 -12.22 -24.63 12.57
N ARG A 55 -12.63 -25.42 13.57
CA ARG A 55 -12.65 -24.99 14.98
C ARG A 55 -11.27 -24.62 15.49
N TYR A 56 -10.24 -25.39 15.13
CA TYR A 56 -8.86 -25.09 15.50
C TYR A 56 -8.40 -23.74 14.95
N TYR A 57 -8.63 -23.48 13.65
CA TYR A 57 -8.27 -22.20 13.04
C TYR A 57 -9.11 -21.04 13.57
N GLN A 58 -10.40 -21.24 13.81
CA GLN A 58 -11.27 -20.23 14.41
C GLN A 58 -10.77 -19.84 15.81
N LYS A 59 -10.44 -20.84 16.65
CA LYS A 59 -9.98 -20.63 18.02
C LYS A 59 -8.60 -19.97 18.08
N ASN A 60 -7.71 -20.30 17.13
CA ASN A 60 -6.35 -19.76 17.10
C ASN A 60 -6.17 -18.57 16.15
N LYS A 61 -7.25 -18.06 15.54
CA LYS A 61 -7.20 -16.94 14.59
C LYS A 61 -6.53 -15.72 15.22
N GLU A 62 -6.96 -15.35 16.42
CA GLU A 62 -6.41 -14.21 17.16
C GLU A 62 -4.94 -14.42 17.54
N ALA A 63 -4.58 -15.62 18.01
CA ALA A 63 -3.19 -15.95 18.34
C ALA A 63 -2.27 -15.96 17.11
N GLN A 64 -2.77 -16.39 15.94
CA GLN A 64 -2.02 -16.31 14.68
C GLN A 64 -1.88 -14.87 14.17
N GLN A 65 -2.95 -14.06 14.30
CA GLN A 65 -2.90 -12.64 13.97
C GLN A 65 -1.91 -11.89 14.88
N GLU A 66 -1.89 -12.21 16.18
CA GLU A 66 -0.94 -11.63 17.13
C GLU A 66 0.52 -11.96 16.77
N LYS A 67 0.82 -13.22 16.46
CA LYS A 67 2.14 -13.61 15.92
C LYS A 67 2.48 -12.91 14.60
N GLY A 68 1.48 -12.55 13.81
CA GLY A 68 1.65 -11.73 12.61
C GLY A 68 2.07 -10.31 12.95
N ARG A 69 1.33 -9.66 13.88
CA ARG A 69 1.65 -8.32 14.39
C ARG A 69 3.04 -8.25 15.02
N GLU A 70 3.38 -9.23 15.86
CA GLU A 70 4.69 -9.31 16.53
C GLU A 70 5.83 -9.43 15.52
N ARG A 71 5.68 -10.25 14.48
CA ARG A 71 6.67 -10.37 13.39
C ARG A 71 6.78 -9.08 12.58
N SER A 72 5.66 -8.42 12.29
CA SER A 72 5.66 -7.13 11.59
C SER A 72 6.38 -6.05 12.40
N ALA A 73 6.06 -5.93 13.69
CA ALA A 73 6.72 -4.99 14.60
C ALA A 73 8.22 -5.25 14.71
N ARG A 74 8.63 -6.53 14.81
CA ARG A 74 10.04 -6.92 14.84
C ARG A 74 10.76 -6.60 13.53
N ASN A 75 10.12 -6.79 12.38
CA ASN A 75 10.69 -6.43 11.08
C ASN A 75 10.82 -4.92 10.93
N GLN A 76 9.82 -4.14 11.36
CA GLN A 76 9.92 -2.67 11.36
C GLN A 76 11.09 -2.20 12.24
N LEU A 77 11.25 -2.77 13.44
CA LEU A 77 12.38 -2.46 14.33
C LEU A 77 13.74 -2.82 13.71
N ARG A 78 13.82 -3.93 12.96
CA ARG A 78 15.05 -4.30 12.24
C ARG A 78 15.34 -3.32 11.10
N ALA A 79 14.33 -2.91 10.35
CA ALA A 79 14.48 -1.95 9.27
C ALA A 79 14.98 -0.59 9.79
N THR A 80 14.43 -0.12 10.91
CA THR A 80 14.89 1.15 11.52
C THR A 80 16.33 1.05 12.02
N GLN A 81 16.75 -0.10 12.59
CA GLN A 81 18.14 -0.32 13.00
C GLN A 81 19.13 -0.34 11.82
N GLN A 82 18.73 -0.86 10.65
CA GLN A 82 19.58 -0.89 9.46
C GLN A 82 19.75 0.48 8.82
N ILE A 83 18.73 1.34 8.86
CA ILE A 83 18.79 2.71 8.30
C ILE A 83 19.68 3.63 9.17
N TRP A 84 19.81 3.34 10.47
CA TRP A 84 20.57 4.16 11.43
C TRP A 84 21.94 3.58 11.80
N SER A 85 22.47 2.66 11.00
CA SER A 85 23.89 2.33 11.11
C SER A 85 24.65 3.46 10.41
N PRO A 86 25.30 4.39 11.14
CA PRO A 86 26.19 5.34 10.49
C PRO A 86 27.23 4.51 9.75
N THR A 87 27.20 4.56 8.42
CA THR A 87 28.35 4.17 7.62
C THR A 87 29.46 5.11 8.08
N SER A 88 30.31 4.62 8.99
CA SER A 88 31.51 5.32 9.36
C SER A 88 32.44 5.25 8.14
N ASP A 89 32.17 6.12 7.16
CA ASP A 89 33.03 6.36 6.00
C ASP A 89 34.27 7.16 6.42
N ASN A 90 34.85 6.78 7.56
CA ASN A 90 36.04 7.36 8.15
C ASN A 90 37.23 6.38 8.02
N GLU A 91 37.29 5.62 6.92
CA GLU A 91 38.56 5.08 6.41
C GLU A 91 39.21 6.14 5.51
N TYR A 92 39.68 7.21 6.16
CA TYR A 92 40.89 7.88 5.71
C TYR A 92 42.06 7.01 6.19
N ASP A 93 42.43 5.99 5.41
CA ASP A 93 43.72 5.33 5.60
C ASP A 93 44.52 5.37 4.28
N ILE A 94 45.43 6.33 4.27
CA ILE A 94 46.84 6.21 3.94
C ILE A 94 47.16 5.24 2.80
N GLN A 95 47.63 5.84 1.71
CA GLN A 95 48.43 5.20 0.67
C GLN A 95 49.57 4.39 1.30
N ASP A 96 49.58 3.08 1.11
CA ASP A 96 50.82 2.40 0.73
C ASP A 96 50.54 1.13 -0.06
N THR A 97 51.58 0.75 -0.79
CA THR A 97 51.60 0.11 -2.09
C THR A 97 51.75 -1.41 -2.02
N SER A 98 51.40 -2.06 -3.13
CA SER A 98 51.81 -3.43 -3.54
C SER A 98 51.14 -4.63 -2.85
N ASN A 99 50.15 -5.22 -3.51
CA ASN A 99 50.38 -6.41 -4.35
C ASN A 99 49.06 -6.92 -4.93
N PHE A 100 49.12 -7.16 -6.24
CA PHE A 100 48.07 -7.77 -7.04
C PHE A 100 47.92 -9.25 -6.66
N ASP A 101 46.67 -9.68 -6.45
CA ASP A 101 46.19 -11.00 -6.86
C ASP A 101 44.66 -10.94 -7.07
N PRO A 102 44.14 -11.19 -8.28
CA PRO A 102 42.69 -11.18 -8.52
C PRO A 102 42.15 -12.60 -8.67
N ILE A 103 41.29 -13.05 -7.75
CA ILE A 103 40.24 -14.03 -8.09
C ILE A 103 38.98 -13.69 -7.31
N PRO A 104 37.84 -13.48 -7.99
CA PRO A 104 36.59 -13.96 -7.45
C PRO A 104 35.85 -14.86 -8.44
N THR A 105 35.57 -16.07 -7.95
CA THR A 105 34.69 -17.09 -8.53
C THR A 105 33.26 -16.56 -8.61
N ALA A 106 32.80 -16.30 -9.84
CA ALA A 106 31.41 -16.00 -10.13
C ALA A 106 30.53 -17.23 -9.84
N THR A 107 29.62 -17.12 -8.87
CA THR A 107 28.53 -18.08 -8.67
C THR A 107 27.28 -17.46 -9.26
N ALA A 108 27.03 -17.76 -10.54
CA ALA A 108 25.81 -17.39 -11.23
C ALA A 108 24.64 -18.23 -10.71
N VAL A 109 23.67 -17.59 -10.05
CA VAL A 109 22.38 -18.19 -9.74
C VAL A 109 21.46 -17.91 -10.92
N ALA A 110 21.16 -18.96 -11.69
CA ALA A 110 20.23 -18.91 -12.81
C ALA A 110 18.80 -18.60 -12.31
N CYS A 111 18.22 -17.54 -12.85
CA CYS A 111 16.81 -17.21 -12.70
C CYS A 111 16.02 -17.93 -13.81
N PRO A 112 14.93 -18.66 -13.52
CA PRO A 112 14.14 -19.29 -14.56
C PRO A 112 13.19 -18.28 -15.23
N ASP A 113 13.40 -18.07 -16.53
CA ASP A 113 12.52 -17.33 -17.42
C ASP A 113 11.12 -17.97 -17.44
N THR A 114 10.10 -17.19 -17.15
CA THR A 114 8.69 -17.59 -17.30
C THR A 114 8.08 -16.77 -18.45
N PRO A 115 7.64 -17.39 -19.56
CA PRO A 115 6.96 -16.67 -20.62
C PRO A 115 5.48 -16.49 -20.24
N LEU A 116 5.07 -15.24 -20.01
CA LEU A 116 3.67 -14.86 -19.89
C LEU A 116 3.20 -14.31 -21.23
N ASP A 117 2.76 -15.24 -22.07
CA ASP A 117 1.94 -14.98 -23.25
C ASP A 117 0.47 -14.95 -22.79
N LEU A 118 -0.17 -13.79 -22.81
CA LEU A 118 -1.64 -13.72 -22.83
C LEU A 118 -2.09 -12.39 -23.45
N ALA A 119 -2.28 -12.43 -24.77
CA ALA A 119 -3.04 -11.44 -25.50
C ALA A 119 -4.50 -11.42 -25.00
N HIS A 120 -4.93 -10.30 -24.44
CA HIS A 120 -6.35 -9.97 -24.30
C HIS A 120 -6.65 -8.71 -25.10
N ARG A 121 -7.22 -8.94 -26.29
CA ARG A 121 -7.97 -7.93 -27.06
C ARG A 121 -9.13 -7.46 -26.18
N HIS A 122 -9.16 -6.17 -25.86
CA HIS A 122 -10.34 -5.52 -25.32
C HIS A 122 -10.99 -4.69 -26.44
N GLU A 123 -12.20 -5.07 -26.81
CA GLU A 123 -13.09 -4.29 -27.68
C GLU A 123 -13.51 -2.99 -26.98
N SER A 124 -13.47 -1.89 -27.73
CA SER A 124 -13.92 -0.57 -27.29
C SER A 124 -15.45 -0.45 -27.41
N PRO A 125 -16.16 0.10 -26.40
CA PRO A 125 -17.58 0.41 -26.53
C PRO A 125 -17.80 1.73 -27.32
N PRO A 126 -19.00 1.92 -27.90
CA PRO A 126 -19.30 2.99 -28.83
C PRO A 126 -19.51 4.35 -28.15
N VAL A 127 -19.14 5.40 -28.87
CA VAL A 127 -19.31 6.82 -28.54
C VAL A 127 -20.77 7.21 -28.73
N THR A 128 -21.46 7.60 -27.66
CA THR A 128 -22.74 8.33 -27.72
C THR A 128 -22.48 9.83 -27.64
N ASN A 129 -22.68 10.49 -28.78
CA ASN A 129 -22.78 11.94 -28.88
C ASN A 129 -24.13 12.40 -28.33
N SER A 130 -24.13 13.37 -27.41
CA SER A 130 -25.30 14.17 -27.10
C SER A 130 -24.88 15.63 -26.86
N ASP A 131 -25.45 16.48 -27.71
CA ASP A 131 -25.28 17.92 -27.84
C ASP A 131 -25.76 18.71 -26.59
N PRO A 132 -25.31 19.99 -26.43
CA PRO A 132 -25.57 20.79 -25.25
C PRO A 132 -26.84 21.63 -25.36
N THR A 133 -27.64 21.63 -24.29
CA THR A 133 -28.74 22.58 -24.08
C THR A 133 -28.23 23.81 -23.32
N PRO A 134 -28.45 25.05 -23.79
CA PRO A 134 -28.06 26.25 -23.06
C PRO A 134 -29.19 26.65 -22.10
N HIS A 135 -28.89 26.75 -20.81
CA HIS A 135 -29.78 27.40 -19.85
C HIS A 135 -29.13 28.65 -19.27
N PHE A 136 -29.89 29.74 -19.41
CA PHE A 136 -29.59 31.11 -19.04
C PHE A 136 -29.40 31.29 -17.53
N ALA A 137 -28.64 32.34 -17.23
CA ALA A 137 -28.20 32.79 -15.92
C ALA A 137 -29.32 33.05 -14.90
N HIS A 138 -29.03 32.73 -13.64
CA HIS A 138 -29.51 33.50 -12.51
C HIS A 138 -28.32 33.82 -11.61
N GLN A 139 -28.11 35.12 -11.44
CA GLN A 139 -27.01 35.78 -10.77
C GLN A 139 -27.59 36.31 -9.46
N ASP A 140 -27.39 35.59 -8.37
CA ASP A 140 -27.58 36.05 -6.98
C ASP A 140 -26.91 35.03 -6.06
N ASP A 141 -25.67 35.32 -5.62
CA ASP A 141 -25.10 34.82 -4.35
C ASP A 141 -23.67 35.38 -4.14
N ALA A 142 -23.62 36.68 -3.87
CA ALA A 142 -22.43 37.33 -3.35
C ALA A 142 -22.31 37.08 -1.84
N ILE A 143 -21.96 35.85 -1.43
CA ILE A 143 -21.40 35.48 -0.09
C ILE A 143 -20.64 34.13 -0.12
N ASN A 144 -20.50 33.44 -1.26
CA ASN A 144 -19.73 32.19 -1.37
C ASN A 144 -18.40 32.36 -2.13
N ALA A 145 -17.61 33.39 -1.78
CA ALA A 145 -16.22 33.49 -2.20
C ALA A 145 -15.31 32.52 -1.40
N ARG A 146 -15.78 31.31 -1.08
CA ARG A 146 -14.88 30.16 -0.93
C ARG A 146 -14.35 29.91 -2.33
N GLN A 147 -13.21 30.54 -2.63
CA GLN A 147 -12.44 30.32 -3.85
C GLN A 147 -12.55 28.84 -4.19
N SER A 148 -13.22 28.53 -5.29
CA SER A 148 -13.19 27.19 -5.86
C SER A 148 -11.75 27.00 -6.30
N PHE A 149 -10.91 26.54 -5.37
CA PHE A 149 -9.55 26.15 -5.66
C PHE A 149 -9.67 24.98 -6.63
N HIS A 150 -9.64 25.30 -7.92
CA HIS A 150 -9.32 24.33 -8.97
C HIS A 150 -7.84 24.02 -8.79
N VAL A 151 -7.55 23.25 -7.76
CA VAL A 151 -6.30 22.51 -7.72
C VAL A 151 -6.47 21.49 -8.85
N ASN A 152 -5.54 21.48 -9.80
CA ASN A 152 -5.37 20.41 -10.78
C ASN A 152 -4.03 19.79 -10.42
N LEU A 153 -4.03 18.50 -10.03
CA LEU A 153 -2.76 17.80 -9.85
C LEU A 153 -2.13 17.73 -11.25
N PRO A 154 -0.81 17.90 -11.36
CA PRO A 154 -0.16 17.82 -12.65
C PRO A 154 -0.44 16.45 -13.26
N ASP A 155 -0.88 16.45 -14.52
CA ASP A 155 -1.00 15.22 -15.29
C ASP A 155 0.38 14.59 -15.34
N ILE A 156 0.48 13.37 -14.85
CA ILE A 156 1.70 12.61 -15.02
C ILE A 156 1.60 11.94 -16.38
N GLU A 157 2.25 12.55 -17.38
CA GLU A 157 2.30 12.01 -18.74
C GLU A 157 2.80 10.56 -18.71
N GLY A 158 1.96 9.62 -19.16
CA GLY A 158 2.30 8.20 -19.27
C GLY A 158 1.43 7.22 -18.46
N ASP A 159 0.48 7.69 -17.63
CA ASP A 159 -0.45 6.78 -16.95
C ASP A 159 -1.53 6.26 -17.92
N LEU A 160 -1.81 4.96 -17.85
CA LEU A 160 -2.83 4.28 -18.66
C LEU A 160 -4.26 4.69 -18.27
N ASP A 161 -4.41 5.36 -17.12
CA ASP A 161 -5.69 5.87 -16.63
C ASP A 161 -5.46 7.22 -15.94
N PRO A 162 -5.48 8.35 -16.70
CA PRO A 162 -5.25 9.67 -16.14
C PRO A 162 -6.31 9.94 -15.08
N VAL A 163 -5.88 9.97 -13.81
CA VAL A 163 -6.75 10.24 -12.68
C VAL A 163 -7.30 11.66 -12.85
N ASN A 164 -8.52 11.77 -13.36
CA ASN A 164 -9.13 13.06 -13.63
C ASN A 164 -9.56 13.69 -12.29
N PHE A 165 -8.72 14.58 -11.77
CA PHE A 165 -9.00 15.31 -10.54
C PHE A 165 -10.12 16.34 -10.69
N ARG A 166 -10.72 16.54 -11.87
CA ARG A 166 -11.78 17.54 -12.06
C ARG A 166 -13.06 17.22 -11.28
N GLU A 167 -13.35 15.94 -11.07
CA GLU A 167 -14.53 15.46 -10.33
C GLU A 167 -14.25 15.16 -8.85
N TRP A 168 -13.06 15.47 -8.36
CA TRP A 168 -12.58 15.00 -7.05
C TRP A 168 -13.45 15.45 -5.87
N LYS A 169 -14.10 16.62 -5.97
CA LYS A 169 -15.05 17.12 -4.97
C LYS A 169 -16.25 16.20 -4.78
N GLN A 170 -16.58 15.39 -5.79
CA GLN A 170 -17.66 14.40 -5.74
C GLN A 170 -17.19 13.06 -5.18
N TRP A 171 -15.88 12.86 -5.02
CA TRP A 171 -15.33 11.62 -4.50
C TRP A 171 -15.46 11.57 -2.98
N SER A 172 -15.64 10.35 -2.45
CA SER A 172 -15.58 10.10 -1.01
C SER A 172 -14.18 10.38 -0.45
N PRO A 173 -14.05 10.75 0.84
CA PRO A 173 -12.74 10.99 1.46
C PRO A 173 -11.74 9.83 1.27
N PRO A 174 -12.12 8.53 1.44
CA PRO A 174 -11.21 7.42 1.17
C PRO A 174 -10.71 7.37 -0.27
N ARG A 175 -11.57 7.69 -1.25
CA ARG A 175 -11.19 7.72 -2.68
C ARG A 175 -10.22 8.87 -2.97
N ARG A 176 -10.39 10.03 -2.33
CA ARG A 176 -9.46 11.17 -2.45
C ARG A 176 -8.07 10.80 -1.92
N ILE A 177 -8.01 10.20 -0.72
CA ILE A 177 -6.73 9.75 -0.14
C ILE A 177 -6.06 8.67 -1.00
N ALA A 178 -6.84 7.71 -1.52
CA ALA A 178 -6.32 6.69 -2.43
C ALA A 178 -5.74 7.29 -3.73
N ALA A 179 -6.38 8.32 -4.29
CA ALA A 179 -5.87 9.02 -5.46
C ALA A 179 -4.55 9.75 -5.19
N ILE A 180 -4.42 10.43 -4.05
CA ILE A 180 -3.17 11.08 -3.64
C ILE A 180 -2.07 10.03 -3.45
N ARG A 181 -2.36 8.89 -2.83
CA ARG A 181 -1.40 7.77 -2.70
C ARG A 181 -0.93 7.25 -4.03
N ARG A 182 -1.86 7.02 -4.97
CA ARG A 182 -1.52 6.56 -6.31
C ARG A 182 -0.64 7.58 -7.03
N TRP A 183 -0.93 8.87 -6.87
CA TRP A 183 -0.08 9.94 -7.37
C TRP A 183 1.32 9.91 -6.75
N VAL A 184 1.45 9.73 -5.43
CA VAL A 184 2.75 9.62 -4.75
C VAL A 184 3.53 8.41 -5.26
N ILE A 185 2.89 7.24 -5.38
CA ILE A 185 3.51 6.02 -5.92
C ILE A 185 4.02 6.28 -7.33
N HIS A 186 3.22 6.93 -8.18
CA HIS A 186 3.64 7.28 -9.52
C HIS A 186 4.82 8.26 -9.50
N ALA A 187 4.79 9.27 -8.64
CA ALA A 187 5.89 10.22 -8.50
C ALA A 187 7.18 9.49 -8.08
N ILE A 188 7.08 8.51 -7.18
CA ILE A 188 8.21 7.66 -6.77
C ILE A 188 8.77 6.87 -7.95
N HIS A 189 7.91 6.26 -8.77
CA HIS A 189 8.34 5.52 -9.95
C HIS A 189 9.02 6.41 -11.00
N ARG A 190 8.55 7.65 -11.17
CA ARG A 190 9.06 8.56 -12.20
C ARG A 190 10.33 9.31 -11.78
N TYR A 191 10.43 9.69 -10.50
CA TYR A 191 11.47 10.60 -10.02
C TYR A 191 12.35 10.00 -8.90
N GLY A 192 12.12 8.75 -8.51
CA GLY A 192 12.80 8.13 -7.37
C GLY A 192 12.07 8.40 -6.04
N PRO A 193 12.55 7.82 -4.92
CA PRO A 193 11.96 7.98 -3.60
C PRO A 193 11.82 9.45 -3.19
N VAL A 194 10.64 9.85 -2.71
CA VAL A 194 10.32 11.27 -2.42
C VAL A 194 11.24 11.86 -1.35
N GLU A 195 11.70 11.01 -0.43
CA GLU A 195 12.63 11.35 0.64
C GLU A 195 14.03 11.70 0.12
N CYS A 196 14.43 11.13 -1.03
CA CYS A 196 15.74 11.31 -1.65
C CYS A 196 15.78 12.45 -2.67
N TRP A 197 14.63 13.09 -2.95
CA TRP A 197 14.55 14.09 -4.03
C TRP A 197 15.49 15.27 -3.83
N GLY A 198 15.84 15.63 -2.59
CA GLY A 198 16.80 16.70 -2.33
C GLY A 198 18.23 16.29 -2.66
N GLU A 199 18.66 15.09 -2.26
CA GLU A 199 19.96 14.54 -2.62
C GLU A 199 20.08 14.32 -4.13
N ASP A 200 19.07 13.72 -4.74
CA ASP A 200 19.01 13.45 -6.18
C ASP A 200 19.13 14.76 -6.97
N LEU A 201 18.43 15.82 -6.55
CA LEU A 201 18.57 17.14 -7.17
C LEU A 201 19.98 17.73 -7.02
N GLY A 202 20.62 17.52 -5.87
CA GLY A 202 22.00 17.95 -5.65
C GLY A 202 22.96 17.27 -6.63
N GLN A 203 22.77 15.98 -6.88
CA GLN A 203 23.55 15.22 -7.84
C GLN A 203 23.26 15.68 -9.28
N GLU A 204 21.98 15.77 -9.67
CA GLU A 204 21.57 16.26 -11.00
C GLU A 204 22.16 17.66 -11.28
N TRP A 205 22.16 18.56 -10.28
CA TRP A 205 22.75 19.88 -10.40
C TRP A 205 24.25 19.84 -10.66
N ASN A 206 24.98 18.96 -9.98
CA ASN A 206 26.44 18.82 -10.16
C ASN A 206 26.80 18.45 -11.60
N ASP A 207 25.94 17.68 -12.26
CA ASP A 207 26.08 17.27 -13.66
C ASP A 207 25.69 18.41 -14.60
N VAL A 208 24.56 19.07 -14.35
CA VAL A 208 24.01 20.12 -15.23
C VAL A 208 24.79 21.43 -15.15
N ARG A 209 25.32 21.81 -13.99
CA ARG A 209 26.05 23.09 -13.81
C ARG A 209 27.33 23.20 -14.64
N LYS A 210 27.86 22.06 -15.10
CA LYS A 210 29.02 21.99 -15.99
C LYS A 210 28.63 22.07 -17.48
N GLY A 211 27.33 21.96 -17.78
CA GLY A 211 26.78 21.97 -19.12
C GLY A 211 26.40 23.37 -19.63
N ASP A 212 25.61 23.40 -20.69
CA ASP A 212 25.10 24.62 -21.32
C ASP A 212 24.02 25.30 -20.47
N MET A 213 23.92 26.63 -20.57
CA MET A 213 22.95 27.48 -19.88
C MET A 213 21.50 27.04 -20.16
N LEU A 214 21.21 26.54 -21.36
CA LEU A 214 19.89 26.01 -21.70
C LEU A 214 19.54 24.77 -20.88
N ALA A 215 20.48 23.82 -20.73
CA ALA A 215 20.27 22.63 -19.90
C ALA A 215 20.00 23.01 -18.44
N MET A 216 20.73 24.01 -17.93
CA MET A 216 20.52 24.58 -16.60
C MET A 216 19.12 25.17 -16.42
N HIS A 217 18.61 25.91 -17.41
CA HIS A 217 17.26 26.47 -17.36
C HIS A 217 16.18 25.37 -17.36
N TYR A 218 16.28 24.40 -18.26
CA TYR A 218 15.33 23.28 -18.30
C TYR A 218 15.32 22.48 -17.00
N TRP A 219 16.50 22.24 -16.44
CA TRP A 219 16.62 21.56 -15.15
C TRP A 219 15.95 22.36 -14.02
N LEU A 220 16.20 23.66 -13.95
CA LEU A 220 15.61 24.55 -12.94
C LEU A 220 14.07 24.61 -13.06
N ASP A 221 13.55 24.64 -14.29
CA ASP A 221 12.11 24.60 -14.54
C ASP A 221 11.51 23.25 -14.13
N GLY A 222 12.21 22.15 -14.39
CA GLY A 222 11.86 20.82 -13.89
C GLY A 222 11.79 20.77 -12.36
N ALA A 223 12.79 21.33 -11.67
CA ALA A 223 12.82 21.41 -10.21
C ALA A 223 11.66 22.23 -9.63
N LYS A 224 11.41 23.43 -10.19
CA LYS A 224 10.28 24.28 -9.81
C LYS A 224 8.94 23.60 -10.08
N ALA A 225 8.83 22.88 -11.20
CA ALA A 225 7.66 22.09 -11.52
C ALA A 225 7.42 21.04 -10.43
N ARG A 226 8.44 20.24 -10.05
CA ARG A 226 8.36 19.24 -8.95
C ARG A 226 7.83 19.87 -7.65
N ILE A 227 8.39 21.00 -7.20
CA ILE A 227 7.88 21.73 -6.01
C ILE A 227 6.40 22.08 -6.17
N LYS A 228 6.02 22.65 -7.31
CA LYS A 228 4.63 23.02 -7.59
C LYS A 228 3.70 21.81 -7.56
N MET A 229 4.16 20.66 -8.03
CA MET A 229 3.40 19.41 -7.97
C MET A 229 3.14 18.96 -6.54
N VAL A 230 4.19 18.93 -5.70
CA VAL A 230 4.08 18.50 -4.29
C VAL A 230 3.20 19.45 -3.49
N ARG A 231 3.34 20.76 -3.70
CA ARG A 231 2.48 21.77 -3.05
C ARG A 231 1.02 21.58 -3.40
N LYS A 232 0.72 21.31 -4.68
CA LYS A 232 -0.65 20.97 -5.10
C LYS A 232 -1.14 19.73 -4.36
N ALA A 233 -0.35 18.65 -4.31
CA ALA A 233 -0.72 17.43 -3.60
C ALA A 233 -1.02 17.67 -2.11
N LEU A 234 -0.24 18.54 -1.44
CA LEU A 234 -0.51 18.96 -0.06
C LEU A 234 -1.81 19.75 0.07
N SER A 235 -2.07 20.72 -0.81
CA SER A 235 -3.35 21.44 -0.81
C SER A 235 -4.53 20.50 -1.05
N TYR A 236 -4.37 19.48 -1.91
CA TYR A 236 -5.40 18.45 -2.08
C TYR A 236 -5.64 17.64 -0.83
N LEU A 237 -4.58 17.29 -0.12
CA LEU A 237 -4.66 16.51 1.10
C LEU A 237 -5.38 17.29 2.20
N GLU A 238 -5.05 18.58 2.35
CA GLU A 238 -5.74 19.51 3.24
C GLU A 238 -7.23 19.57 2.90
N CYS A 239 -7.58 19.84 1.64
CA CYS A 239 -8.98 19.91 1.24
C CYS A 239 -9.70 18.54 1.28
N ALA A 240 -8.97 17.41 1.22
CA ALA A 240 -9.54 16.09 1.45
C ALA A 240 -9.90 15.86 2.93
N MET A 241 -9.18 16.50 3.85
CA MET A 241 -9.49 16.48 5.29
C MET A 241 -10.57 17.51 5.67
N GLU A 242 -10.69 18.62 4.95
CA GLU A 242 -11.70 19.67 5.20
C GLU A 242 -13.08 19.41 4.56
N GLY A 243 -13.18 18.43 3.64
CA GLY A 243 -14.42 18.13 2.92
C GLY A 243 -15.55 17.59 3.81
N GLU A 244 -16.79 17.56 3.26
CA GLU A 244 -17.95 16.95 3.93
C GLU A 244 -17.59 15.57 4.46
N LEU A 245 -17.53 15.53 5.78
CA LEU A 245 -17.00 14.42 6.55
C LEU A 245 -17.90 13.20 6.30
N SER A 246 -17.32 12.07 5.86
CA SER A 246 -17.99 10.76 5.89
C SER A 246 -18.68 10.58 7.25
N THR A 247 -19.97 10.23 7.24
CA THR A 247 -20.79 10.05 8.45
C THR A 247 -20.28 8.92 9.36
N GLY A 248 -19.36 8.08 8.88
CA GLY A 248 -18.76 7.00 9.65
C GLY A 248 -17.66 7.47 10.60
N VAL A 249 -17.98 7.68 11.88
CA VAL A 249 -17.03 8.06 12.95
C VAL A 249 -15.81 7.12 13.06
N GLN A 250 -15.93 5.86 12.64
CA GLN A 250 -14.85 4.87 12.69
C GLN A 250 -13.78 5.01 11.59
N GLU A 251 -14.08 5.67 10.47
CA GLU A 251 -13.12 5.79 9.36
C GLU A 251 -12.12 6.94 9.57
N TRP A 252 -12.45 7.88 10.46
CA TRP A 252 -11.67 9.08 10.75
C TRP A 252 -10.24 8.82 11.23
N PRO A 253 -9.99 7.94 12.22
CA PRO A 253 -8.65 7.77 12.74
C PRO A 253 -7.70 7.22 11.68
N ASP A 254 -8.20 6.33 10.83
CA ASP A 254 -7.43 5.77 9.72
C ASP A 254 -7.14 6.85 8.68
N LEU A 255 -8.16 7.54 8.14
CA LEU A 255 -7.96 8.60 7.15
C LEU A 255 -7.03 9.71 7.64
N TYR A 256 -7.13 10.10 8.92
CA TYR A 256 -6.25 11.08 9.53
C TYR A 256 -4.79 10.58 9.60
N ALA A 257 -4.58 9.36 10.09
CA ALA A 257 -3.25 8.76 10.17
C ALA A 257 -2.59 8.65 8.78
N GLN A 258 -3.37 8.23 7.79
CA GLN A 258 -2.92 8.14 6.39
C GLN A 258 -2.57 9.51 5.82
N SER A 259 -3.40 10.51 6.09
CA SER A 259 -3.15 11.88 5.63
C SER A 259 -1.91 12.48 6.29
N HIS A 260 -1.77 12.31 7.60
CA HIS A 260 -0.60 12.76 8.33
C HIS A 260 0.70 12.12 7.84
N GLN A 261 0.67 10.82 7.51
CA GLN A 261 1.85 10.14 6.94
C GLN A 261 2.22 10.75 5.57
N LEU A 262 1.24 10.94 4.70
CA LEU A 262 1.46 11.50 3.36
C LEU A 262 1.95 12.95 3.42
N SER A 263 1.36 13.78 4.30
CA SER A 263 1.78 15.17 4.46
C SER A 263 3.23 15.25 4.93
N GLY A 264 3.64 14.38 5.87
CA GLY A 264 5.02 14.29 6.32
C GLY A 264 6.00 14.01 5.18
N GLN A 265 5.71 13.00 4.35
CA GLN A 265 6.57 12.65 3.20
C GLN A 265 6.67 13.79 2.18
N LEU A 266 5.53 14.38 1.82
CA LEU A 266 5.48 15.48 0.86
C LEU A 266 6.16 16.75 1.39
N TRP A 267 6.03 17.03 2.69
CA TRP A 267 6.66 18.18 3.32
C TRP A 267 8.19 18.05 3.35
N ILE A 268 8.70 16.88 3.74
CA ILE A 268 10.14 16.58 3.72
C ILE A 268 10.70 16.78 2.31
N ALA A 269 10.02 16.26 1.29
CA ALA A 269 10.41 16.43 -0.10
C ALA A 269 10.46 17.90 -0.56
N ILE A 270 9.47 18.71 -0.19
CA ILE A 270 9.50 20.14 -0.53
C ILE A 270 10.68 20.83 0.14
N LEU A 271 10.87 20.61 1.44
CA LEU A 271 11.93 21.27 2.19
C LEU A 271 13.31 20.88 1.68
N SER A 272 13.53 19.60 1.36
CA SER A 272 14.81 19.13 0.84
C SER A 272 15.12 19.76 -0.52
N ILE A 273 14.16 19.82 -1.43
CA ILE A 273 14.34 20.48 -2.74
C ILE A 273 14.55 21.99 -2.57
N GLN A 274 13.73 22.67 -1.76
CA GLN A 274 13.85 24.12 -1.55
C GLN A 274 15.18 24.49 -0.92
N SER A 275 15.60 23.80 0.13
CA SER A 275 16.89 24.04 0.78
C SER A 275 18.04 23.88 -0.20
N ARG A 276 17.99 22.89 -1.09
CA ARG A 276 19.02 22.66 -2.10
C ARG A 276 19.04 23.77 -3.16
N LEU A 277 17.87 24.16 -3.67
CA LEU A 277 17.77 25.28 -4.61
C LEU A 277 18.27 26.59 -4.01
N ASP A 278 17.93 26.87 -2.75
CA ASP A 278 18.36 28.07 -2.06
C ASP A 278 19.89 28.09 -1.87
N CYS A 279 20.51 26.96 -1.49
CA CYS A 279 21.96 26.83 -1.44
C CYS A 279 22.62 27.11 -2.80
N MET A 280 22.05 26.55 -3.87
CA MET A 280 22.57 26.73 -5.23
C MET A 280 22.47 28.19 -5.71
N ILE A 281 21.33 28.86 -5.45
CA ILE A 281 21.10 30.26 -5.83
C ILE A 281 22.05 31.20 -5.08
N LEU A 282 22.29 30.92 -3.80
CA LEU A 282 23.18 31.71 -2.95
C LEU A 282 24.67 31.43 -3.19
N GLY A 283 25.01 30.45 -4.05
CA GLY A 283 26.39 30.06 -4.32
C GLY A 283 27.08 29.35 -3.14
N HIS A 284 26.29 28.82 -2.20
CA HIS A 284 26.82 27.99 -1.12
C HIS A 284 26.98 26.55 -1.64
N PRO A 285 28.22 26.00 -1.66
CA PRO A 285 28.45 24.61 -2.04
C PRO A 285 27.81 23.62 -1.07
#